data_AF-A0AAN8X9V1-F1
#
_entry.id   AF-A0AAN8X9V1-F1
#
_cell.length_a   1.000
_cell.length_b   1.000
_cell.length_c   1.000
_cell.angle_alpha   90.00
_cell.angle_beta   90.00
_cell.angle_gamma   90.00
#
_symmetry.space_group_name_H-M   'P 1'
#
loop_
_entity.id
_entity.type
_entity.pdbx_description
1 polymer ?
#
loop_
_entity_poly.entity_id
_entity_poly.type
_entity_poly.pdbx_seq_one_letter_code
_entity_poly.pdbx_strand_id
1 'polypeptide(L)'
;LQEQLLWTRFHRLKWNEATTFAWKNFSTPTVRRMYSFLTVLGRAALPENELSELTGLLEDMKTTYSTAKICKYDPTRNRLPNGDYDIYEDLEFDVDNEIECIPSLSLEPRKFYEVK
;
A
#
# COMPACT_ATOMS: atom_id res chain seq x y z
N LEU A 1 7.20 -0.71 -13.64
CA LEU A 1 6.93 -2.12 -14.04
C LEU A 1 8.13 -2.81 -14.72
N GLN A 2 8.69 -2.31 -15.83
CA GLN A 2 9.84 -2.98 -16.50
C GLN A 2 11.06 -3.20 -15.59
N GLU A 3 11.42 -2.22 -14.76
CA GLU A 3 12.53 -2.36 -13.80
C GLU A 3 12.26 -3.43 -12.73
N GLN A 4 11.03 -3.51 -12.22
CA GLN A 4 10.62 -4.53 -11.24
C GLN A 4 10.65 -5.94 -11.83
N LEU A 5 10.29 -6.08 -13.12
CA LEU A 5 10.35 -7.34 -13.83
C LEU A 5 11.81 -7.80 -13.99
N LEU A 6 12.71 -6.88 -14.36
CA LEU A 6 14.15 -7.17 -14.45
C LEU A 6 14.72 -7.60 -13.10
N TRP A 7 14.38 -6.88 -12.04
CA TRP A 7 14.81 -7.20 -10.68
C TRP A 7 14.31 -8.58 -10.25
N THR A 8 13.03 -8.89 -10.51
CA THR A 8 12.41 -10.19 -10.19
C THR A 8 13.11 -11.33 -10.93
N ARG A 9 13.38 -11.16 -12.22
CA ARG A 9 14.11 -12.14 -13.03
C ARG A 9 15.52 -12.37 -12.49
N PHE A 10 16.23 -11.30 -12.15
CA PHE A 10 17.55 -11.39 -11.54
C PHE A 10 17.51 -12.14 -10.21
N HIS A 11 16.57 -11.78 -9.32
CA HIS A 11 16.38 -12.44 -8.02
C HIS A 11 16.10 -13.93 -8.17
N ARG A 12 15.25 -14.33 -9.13
CA ARG A 12 14.93 -15.73 -9.39
C ARG A 12 16.14 -16.53 -9.86
N LEU A 13 16.95 -15.96 -10.75
CA LEU A 13 18.19 -16.59 -11.22
C LEU A 13 19.20 -16.76 -10.08
N LYS A 14 19.39 -15.73 -9.26
CA LYS A 14 20.31 -15.77 -8.12
C LYS A 14 19.84 -16.69 -7.00
N TRP A 15 18.54 -16.77 -6.76
CA TRP A 15 17.98 -17.74 -5.83
C TRP A 15 18.22 -19.18 -6.28
N ASN A 16 18.04 -19.48 -7.57
CA ASN A 16 18.32 -20.81 -8.12
C ASN A 16 19.79 -21.18 -7.91
N GLU A 17 20.71 -20.28 -8.25
CA GLU A 17 22.15 -20.46 -8.01
C GLU A 17 22.45 -20.68 -6.52
N ALA A 18 21.93 -19.83 -5.63
CA ALA A 18 22.20 -19.88 -4.20
C ALA A 18 21.65 -21.13 -3.49
N THR A 19 20.52 -21.68 -3.96
CA THR A 19 19.89 -22.87 -3.39
C THR A 19 20.61 -24.18 -3.73
N THR A 20 21.47 -24.18 -4.75
CA THR A 20 22.31 -25.35 -5.07
C THR A 20 23.40 -25.63 -4.02
N PHE A 21 23.80 -24.62 -3.25
CA PHE A 21 24.85 -24.76 -2.25
C PHE A 21 24.30 -25.27 -0.91
N ALA A 22 25.04 -26.16 -0.25
CA ALA A 22 24.75 -26.61 1.12
C ALA A 22 25.13 -25.54 2.17
N TRP A 23 24.57 -24.34 2.02
CA TRP A 23 24.98 -23.12 2.73
C TRP A 23 24.82 -23.19 4.25
N LYS A 24 23.97 -24.08 4.76
CA LYS A 24 23.82 -24.33 6.20
C LYS A 24 25.10 -24.90 6.84
N ASN A 25 25.96 -25.55 6.04
CA ASN A 25 27.20 -26.18 6.48
C ASN A 25 28.41 -25.24 6.39
N PHE A 26 28.22 -23.98 5.99
CA PHE A 26 29.31 -23.02 5.93
C PHE A 26 29.83 -22.69 7.33
N SER A 27 31.14 -22.77 7.50
CA SER A 27 31.83 -22.47 8.76
C SER A 27 31.68 -20.99 9.14
N THR A 28 31.78 -20.09 8.16
CA THR A 28 31.73 -18.65 8.38
C THR A 28 30.28 -18.17 8.59
N PRO A 29 29.94 -17.57 9.75
CA PRO A 29 28.57 -17.17 10.06
C PRO A 29 28.04 -16.04 9.16
N THR A 30 28.91 -15.15 8.69
CA THR A 30 28.54 -14.05 7.77
C THR A 30 28.08 -14.59 6.42
N VAL A 31 28.85 -15.52 5.83
CA VAL A 31 28.51 -16.16 4.56
C VAL A 31 27.19 -16.94 4.70
N ARG A 32 27.02 -17.70 5.78
CA ARG A 32 25.76 -18.39 6.07
C ARG A 32 24.57 -17.42 6.14
N ARG A 33 24.73 -16.26 6.78
CA ARG A 33 23.69 -15.22 6.85
C ARG A 33 23.38 -14.63 5.48
N MET A 34 24.38 -14.38 4.63
CA MET A 34 24.17 -13.88 3.27
C MET A 34 23.34 -14.88 2.44
N TYR A 35 23.70 -16.17 2.46
CA TYR A 35 22.95 -17.20 1.76
C TYR A 35 21.54 -17.41 2.34
N SER A 36 21.36 -17.23 3.65
CA SER A 36 20.02 -17.23 4.26
C SER A 36 19.11 -16.15 3.67
N PHE A 37 19.63 -15.00 3.26
CA PHE A 37 18.84 -13.97 2.57
C PHE A 37 18.64 -14.29 1.09
N LEU A 38 19.69 -14.75 0.40
CA LEU A 38 19.62 -15.08 -1.03
C LEU A 38 18.69 -16.25 -1.35
N THR A 39 18.50 -17.17 -0.39
CA THR A 39 17.60 -18.33 -0.53
C THR A 39 16.14 -18.01 -0.19
N VAL A 40 15.81 -16.75 0.15
CA VAL A 40 14.43 -16.28 0.30
C VAL A 40 14.01 -15.54 -0.98
N LEU A 41 13.15 -16.16 -1.78
CA LEU A 41 12.77 -15.63 -3.10
C LEU A 41 11.75 -14.48 -3.02
N GLY A 42 10.87 -14.48 -2.00
CA GLY A 42 9.86 -13.44 -1.80
C GLY A 42 8.88 -13.33 -2.97
N ARG A 43 8.56 -12.11 -3.41
CA ARG A 43 7.60 -11.85 -4.51
C ARG A 43 8.10 -12.35 -5.88
N ALA A 44 9.40 -12.56 -6.03
CA ALA A 44 9.97 -13.11 -7.26
C ALA A 44 9.62 -14.60 -7.50
N ALA A 45 8.90 -15.22 -6.55
CA ALA A 45 8.35 -16.57 -6.69
C ALA A 45 7.11 -16.63 -7.57
N LEU A 46 6.37 -15.51 -7.70
CA LEU A 46 5.14 -15.45 -8.47
C LEU A 46 5.44 -15.45 -9.99
N PRO A 47 4.52 -15.97 -10.83
CA PRO A 47 4.59 -15.78 -12.27
C PRO A 47 4.35 -14.31 -12.66
N GLU A 48 4.77 -13.93 -13.87
CA GLU A 48 4.80 -12.52 -14.29
C GLU A 48 3.41 -11.85 -14.29
N ASN A 49 2.35 -12.60 -14.61
CA ASN A 49 0.96 -12.12 -14.58
C ASN A 49 0.53 -11.76 -13.15
N GLU A 50 0.69 -12.68 -12.20
CA GLU A 50 0.31 -12.46 -10.79
C GLU A 50 1.19 -11.41 -10.13
N LEU A 51 2.47 -11.33 -10.52
CA LEU A 51 3.36 -10.28 -10.05
C LEU A 51 2.89 -8.89 -10.49
N SER A 52 2.43 -8.76 -11.74
CA SER A 52 1.88 -7.51 -12.27
C SER A 52 0.60 -7.13 -11.54
N GLU A 53 -0.30 -8.09 -11.33
CA GLU A 53 -1.55 -7.90 -10.59
C GLU A 53 -1.29 -7.44 -9.14
N LEU A 54 -0.41 -8.14 -8.42
CA LEU A 54 -0.02 -7.77 -7.06
C LEU A 54 0.61 -6.38 -6.99
N THR A 55 1.42 -6.02 -7.98
CA THR A 55 2.08 -4.71 -8.03
C THR A 55 1.05 -3.61 -8.26
N GLY A 56 0.12 -3.81 -9.20
CA GLY A 56 -1.00 -2.88 -9.44
C GLY A 56 -1.84 -2.70 -8.18
N LEU A 57 -2.26 -3.79 -7.53
CA LEU A 57 -3.03 -3.73 -6.30
C LEU A 57 -2.32 -2.95 -5.18
N LEU A 58 -1.01 -3.15 -5.03
CA LEU A 58 -0.23 -2.41 -4.03
C LEU A 58 -0.11 -0.93 -4.36
N GLU A 59 0.00 -0.58 -5.63
CA GLU A 59 0.01 0.81 -6.09
C GLU A 59 -1.37 1.45 -5.85
N ASP A 60 -2.45 0.75 -6.14
CA ASP A 60 -3.83 1.21 -5.89
C ASP A 60 -4.09 1.42 -4.38
N MET A 61 -3.66 0.49 -3.54
CA MET A 61 -3.76 0.65 -2.09
C MET A 61 -2.95 1.86 -1.59
N LYS A 62 -1.73 2.04 -2.11
CA LYS A 62 -0.88 3.18 -1.71
C LYS A 62 -1.45 4.51 -2.18
N THR A 63 -1.92 4.58 -3.42
CA THR A 63 -2.51 5.80 -3.97
C THR A 63 -3.76 6.14 -3.18
N THR A 64 -4.69 5.19 -3.01
CA THR A 64 -5.91 5.37 -2.20
C THR A 64 -5.58 5.88 -0.80
N TYR A 65 -4.64 5.24 -0.10
CA TYR A 65 -4.29 5.64 1.26
C TYR A 65 -3.61 7.03 1.30
N SER A 66 -2.74 7.36 0.35
CA SER A 66 -2.02 8.63 0.33
C SER A 66 -2.87 9.82 -0.12
N THR A 67 -3.89 9.58 -0.96
CA THR A 67 -4.77 10.63 -1.48
C THR A 67 -6.10 10.72 -0.74
N ALA A 68 -6.44 9.74 0.09
CA ALA A 68 -7.67 9.75 0.88
C ALA A 68 -7.77 11.02 1.74
N LYS A 69 -8.93 11.67 1.67
CA LYS A 69 -9.27 12.86 2.44
C LYS A 69 -10.42 12.52 3.39
N ILE A 70 -10.41 13.15 4.56
CA ILE A 70 -11.47 13.05 5.57
C ILE A 70 -12.10 14.43 5.68
N CYS A 71 -13.38 14.52 5.33
CA CYS A 71 -14.16 15.73 5.43
C CYS A 71 -14.84 15.83 6.80
N LYS A 72 -15.02 17.06 7.32
CA LYS A 72 -15.83 17.28 8.52
C LYS A 72 -17.28 16.91 8.24
N TYR A 73 -17.95 16.39 9.26
CA TYR A 73 -19.38 16.08 9.19
C TYR A 73 -20.21 17.37 9.04
N ASP A 74 -21.01 17.44 7.99
CA ASP A 74 -21.98 18.51 7.75
C ASP A 74 -23.41 17.93 7.79
N PRO A 75 -24.24 18.30 8.78
CA PRO A 75 -25.61 17.81 8.91
C PRO A 75 -26.58 18.34 7.84
N THR A 76 -26.13 19.26 6.98
CA THR A 76 -26.90 19.82 5.88
C THR A 76 -26.54 19.25 4.51
N ARG A 77 -25.38 18.56 4.38
CA ARG A 77 -24.87 18.04 3.10
C ARG A 77 -25.79 17.06 2.37
N ASN A 78 -26.71 16.42 3.09
CA ASN A 78 -27.67 15.48 2.50
C ASN A 78 -29.12 15.88 2.81
N ARG A 79 -29.37 17.14 3.19
CA ARG A 79 -30.72 17.60 3.56
C ARG A 79 -31.39 18.26 2.37
N LEU A 80 -32.42 17.61 1.83
CA LEU A 80 -33.29 18.17 0.82
C LEU A 80 -34.12 19.34 1.40
N PRO A 81 -34.56 20.32 0.58
CA PRO A 81 -35.31 21.49 1.06
C PRO A 81 -36.62 21.17 1.78
N ASN A 82 -37.19 19.99 1.49
CA ASN A 82 -38.38 19.44 2.13
C ASN A 82 -38.10 18.78 3.49
N GLY A 83 -36.83 18.73 3.94
CA GLY A 83 -36.42 18.13 5.20
C GLY A 83 -36.08 16.64 5.12
N ASP A 84 -36.17 16.03 3.93
CA ASP A 84 -35.80 14.65 3.70
C ASP A 84 -34.29 14.50 3.47
N TYR A 85 -33.78 13.28 3.61
CA TYR A 85 -32.38 12.97 3.34
C TYR A 85 -32.19 12.39 1.94
N ASP A 86 -31.24 12.93 1.16
CA ASP A 86 -30.84 12.30 -0.10
C ASP A 86 -29.88 11.14 0.19
N ILE A 87 -30.33 9.92 -0.15
CA ILE A 87 -29.62 8.66 0.08
C ILE A 87 -28.84 8.18 -1.17
N TYR A 88 -28.87 8.96 -2.25
CA TYR A 88 -28.23 8.60 -3.53
C TYR A 88 -27.04 9.51 -3.88
N GLU A 89 -26.80 10.58 -3.11
CA GLU A 89 -25.79 11.60 -3.43
C GLU A 89 -24.38 11.29 -2.91
N ASP A 90 -24.21 10.29 -2.04
CA ASP A 90 -22.90 9.83 -1.56
C ASP A 90 -22.01 9.18 -2.66
N LEU A 91 -22.51 9.09 -3.91
CA LEU A 91 -21.86 8.42 -5.03
C LEU A 91 -21.28 9.36 -6.12
N GLU A 92 -21.49 10.68 -6.03
CA GLU A 92 -20.89 11.64 -7.00
C GLU A 92 -19.92 12.62 -6.33
N PHE A 93 -18.67 12.17 -6.24
CA PHE A 93 -17.44 12.91 -6.54
C PHE A 93 -17.39 14.40 -6.08
N ASP A 94 -16.87 14.63 -4.86
CA ASP A 94 -16.39 15.93 -4.36
C ASP A 94 -15.24 16.47 -5.25
N VAL A 95 -15.59 17.02 -6.41
CA VAL A 95 -14.69 17.78 -7.28
C VAL A 95 -14.90 19.25 -6.97
N ASP A 96 -13.87 19.83 -6.36
CA ASP A 96 -13.55 21.26 -6.37
C ASP A 96 -14.14 22.21 -5.33
N ASN A 97 -14.94 21.76 -4.34
CA ASN A 97 -15.29 22.66 -3.21
C ASN A 97 -14.40 22.43 -1.99
N GLU A 98 -13.21 22.99 -2.11
CA GLU A 98 -12.22 23.24 -1.08
C GLU A 98 -12.81 24.12 0.05
N ILE A 99 -13.42 23.50 1.06
CA ILE A 99 -13.45 23.96 2.46
C ILE A 99 -13.75 22.71 3.35
N GLU A 100 -12.79 22.36 4.23
CA GLU A 100 -12.87 21.38 5.35
C GLU A 100 -12.55 19.87 5.15
N CYS A 101 -11.94 19.43 4.04
CA CYS A 101 -11.40 18.07 3.95
C CYS A 101 -9.88 18.02 4.22
N ILE A 102 -9.45 17.26 5.23
CA ILE A 102 -8.04 17.07 5.60
C ILE A 102 -7.50 15.76 5.02
N PRO A 103 -6.25 15.70 4.53
CA PRO A 103 -5.66 14.44 4.10
C PRO A 103 -5.56 13.46 5.28
N SER A 104 -5.94 12.21 5.04
CA SER A 104 -5.92 11.14 6.05
C SER A 104 -4.53 10.88 6.64
N LEU A 105 -3.47 11.17 5.88
CA LEU A 105 -2.07 11.03 6.31
C LEU A 105 -1.57 12.18 7.19
N SER A 106 -2.36 13.25 7.37
CA SER A 106 -2.06 14.36 8.29
C SER A 106 -2.67 14.14 9.67
N LEU A 107 -2.49 12.95 10.23
CA LEU A 107 -2.80 12.65 11.62
C LEU A 107 -1.58 12.98 12.49
N GLU A 108 -1.26 14.26 12.63
CA GLU A 108 -0.71 14.68 13.92
C GLU A 108 -1.77 14.30 14.96
N PRO A 109 -1.41 13.63 16.08
CA PRO A 109 -2.40 13.29 17.09
C PRO A 109 -3.06 14.59 17.54
N ARG A 110 -4.36 14.76 17.23
CA ARG A 110 -5.15 15.86 17.78
C ARG A 110 -4.98 15.76 19.29
N LYS A 111 -4.30 16.75 19.89
CA LYS A 111 -4.30 16.91 21.34
C LYS A 111 -5.76 17.08 21.73
N PHE A 112 -6.34 16.04 22.31
CA PHE A 112 -7.63 16.14 22.97
C PHE A 112 -7.43 17.12 24.12
N TYR A 113 -7.77 18.39 23.91
CA TYR A 113 -7.89 19.32 25.02
C TYR A 113 -9.07 18.82 25.85
N GLU A 114 -8.79 18.39 27.08
CA GLU A 114 -9.81 18.06 28.06
C GLU A 114 -10.71 19.28 28.26
N VAL A 115 -11.99 19.12 27.95
CA VAL A 115 -13.02 20.09 28.31
C VAL A 115 -13.20 19.98 29.82
N LYS A 116 -12.79 21.03 30.54
CA LYS A 116 -13.03 21.19 31.99
C LYS A 116 -14.51 21.35 32.30
#